data_AF-A0A1V2ZDF6-F1
#
_entry.id   AF-A0A1V2ZDF6-F1
#
_cell.length_a   1.000
_cell.length_b   1.000
_cell.length_c   1.000
_cell.angle_alpha   90.00
_cell.angle_beta   90.00
_cell.angle_gamma   90.00
#
_symmetry.space_group_name_H-M   'P 1'
#
loop_
_entity.id
_entity.type
_entity.pdbx_description
1 polymer ?
#
loop_
_entity_poly.entity_id
_entity_poly.type
_entity_poly.pdbx_seq_one_letter_code
_entity_poly.pdbx_strand_id
1 'polypeptide(L)'
;MEWGRAIAHATTASAAALLLSGCGPTRYEGYESGIDDVLARQIMAFEDPLSSQLLQPQVDEPEPYLAALSGMRWDGETSTASGLDLDAGGVVLYDISSTPFSTEVSVFIASGPRSPVVDGASPTQAYTCYRVEAEFTRDPMPSTGRTLLDDCPEPLVALLPEDSAFASGDVFDG
;
A
#
# COMPACT_ATOMS: atom_id res chain seq x y z
N MET A 1 -18.00 -15.81 78.68
CA MET A 1 -17.91 -14.35 78.79
C MET A 1 -17.16 -13.87 77.55
N GLU A 2 -17.81 -13.01 76.76
CA GLU A 2 -17.27 -12.05 75.76
C GLU A 2 -16.49 -12.62 74.55
N TRP A 3 -17.09 -12.69 73.35
CA TRP A 3 -17.24 -11.65 72.31
C TRP A 3 -15.91 -11.16 71.70
N GLY A 4 -15.72 -11.38 70.39
CA GLY A 4 -14.61 -10.77 69.64
C GLY A 4 -14.42 -11.28 68.21
N ARG A 5 -15.17 -10.71 67.27
CA ARG A 5 -15.00 -10.79 65.80
C ARG A 5 -13.57 -10.41 65.36
N ALA A 6 -13.02 -11.08 64.35
CA ALA A 6 -12.51 -10.45 63.11
C ALA A 6 -11.98 -11.53 62.14
N ILE A 7 -12.64 -11.69 61.00
CA ILE A 7 -12.14 -12.44 59.83
C ILE A 7 -11.23 -11.49 59.06
N ALA A 8 -9.93 -11.77 59.02
CA ALA A 8 -9.00 -11.03 58.16
C ALA A 8 -8.86 -11.77 56.82
N HIS A 9 -9.63 -11.31 55.83
CA HIS A 9 -9.39 -11.61 54.43
C HIS A 9 -8.09 -10.91 54.00
N ALA A 10 -7.06 -11.68 53.64
CA ALA A 10 -5.91 -11.15 52.91
C ALA A 10 -6.18 -11.36 51.41
N THR A 11 -6.97 -10.47 50.82
CA THR A 11 -7.07 -10.30 49.36
C THR A 11 -5.71 -9.83 48.85
N THR A 12 -4.97 -10.72 48.20
CA THR A 12 -3.75 -10.37 47.48
C THR A 12 -4.18 -9.61 46.23
N ALA A 13 -4.12 -8.28 46.29
CA ALA A 13 -4.28 -7.41 45.13
C ALA A 13 -3.09 -7.66 44.19
N SER A 14 -3.33 -8.45 43.14
CA SER A 14 -2.41 -8.55 42.02
C SER A 14 -2.41 -7.19 41.33
N ALA A 15 -1.32 -6.44 41.48
CA ALA A 15 -1.08 -5.22 40.73
C ALA A 15 -0.98 -5.60 39.25
N ALA A 16 -2.07 -5.39 38.50
CA ALA A 16 -2.04 -5.42 37.06
C ALA A 16 -1.17 -4.24 36.60
N ALA A 17 0.06 -4.56 36.19
CA ALA A 17 0.90 -3.62 35.47
C ALA A 17 0.20 -3.31 34.14
N LEU A 18 -0.38 -2.11 34.06
CA LEU A 18 -0.82 -1.51 32.80
C LEU A 18 0.45 -1.19 31.99
N LEU A 19 0.91 -2.16 31.20
CA LEU A 19 1.81 -1.88 30.09
C LEU A 19 1.00 -1.17 29.01
N LEU A 20 0.91 0.15 29.15
CA LEU A 20 0.63 1.05 28.03
C LEU A 20 1.81 0.94 27.06
N SER A 21 1.81 -0.10 26.21
CA SER A 21 2.59 -0.09 24.98
C SER A 21 2.06 1.06 24.13
N GLY A 22 2.88 2.11 24.01
CA GLY A 22 2.49 3.39 23.44
C GLY A 22 1.94 3.29 22.03
N CYS A 23 0.88 4.05 21.78
CA CYS A 23 0.58 4.55 20.44
C CYS A 23 1.67 5.59 20.08
N GLY A 24 2.78 5.12 19.53
CA GLY A 24 3.69 5.91 18.70
C GLY A 24 3.60 5.35 17.29
N PRO A 25 3.79 6.16 16.23
CA PRO A 25 3.77 5.65 14.87
C PRO A 25 4.81 4.54 14.74
N THR A 26 4.38 3.40 14.20
CA THR A 26 5.23 2.30 13.79
C THR A 26 6.35 2.88 12.93
N ARG A 27 7.58 2.85 13.45
CA ARG A 27 8.74 3.39 12.75
C ARG A 27 9.10 2.40 11.66
N TYR A 28 8.93 2.83 10.41
CA TYR A 28 9.39 2.14 9.23
C TYR A 28 10.91 1.91 9.31
N GLU A 29 11.35 0.65 9.33
CA GLU A 29 12.74 0.25 9.16
C GLU A 29 12.90 -0.47 7.81
N GLY A 30 12.72 0.26 6.72
CA GLY A 30 13.29 -0.13 5.42
C GLY A 30 14.81 0.02 5.47
N TYR A 31 15.52 -0.94 6.07
CA TYR A 31 16.92 -0.76 6.46
C TYR A 31 17.96 -0.83 5.30
N GLU A 32 17.57 -1.04 4.03
CA GLU A 32 18.51 -0.98 2.89
C GLU A 32 18.02 -0.22 1.64
N SER A 33 16.74 0.18 1.56
CA SER A 33 16.21 0.85 0.36
C SER A 33 16.48 2.36 0.29
N GLY A 34 16.91 2.98 1.40
CA GLY A 34 17.14 4.42 1.49
C GLY A 34 15.87 5.28 1.44
N ILE A 35 14.69 4.66 1.36
CA ILE A 35 13.39 5.35 1.27
C ILE A 35 13.04 5.94 2.63
N ASP A 36 12.85 7.27 2.65
CA ASP A 36 12.45 8.02 3.84
C ASP A 36 10.94 8.30 3.88
N ASP A 37 10.46 8.90 4.98
CA ASP A 37 9.05 9.28 5.16
C ASP A 37 8.54 10.27 4.11
N VAL A 38 9.41 10.99 3.39
CA VAL A 38 9.00 11.90 2.32
C VAL A 38 8.55 11.09 1.12
N LEU A 39 9.40 10.18 0.64
CA LEU A 39 9.09 9.34 -0.50
C LEU A 39 7.96 8.35 -0.21
N ALA A 40 7.93 7.77 0.99
CA ALA A 40 6.82 6.90 1.41
C ALA A 40 5.47 7.63 1.33
N ARG A 41 5.40 8.88 1.83
CA ARG A 41 4.17 9.69 1.74
C ARG A 41 3.81 10.09 0.31
N GLN A 42 4.79 10.28 -0.56
CA GLN A 42 4.52 10.57 -1.97
C GLN A 42 3.96 9.35 -2.69
N ILE A 43 4.39 8.12 -2.38
CA ILE A 43 3.73 6.91 -2.88
C ILE A 43 2.29 6.83 -2.36
N MET A 44 2.09 7.00 -1.04
CA MET A 44 0.74 6.94 -0.45
C MET A 44 -0.22 7.97 -1.04
N ALA A 45 0.26 9.14 -1.48
CA ALA A 45 -0.57 10.15 -2.14
C ALA A 45 -1.21 9.65 -3.45
N PHE A 46 -0.62 8.65 -4.10
CA PHE A 46 -1.18 7.96 -5.28
C PHE A 46 -1.92 6.68 -4.89
N GLU A 47 -1.42 5.94 -3.89
CA GLU A 47 -2.00 4.68 -3.44
C GLU A 47 -3.34 4.88 -2.72
N ASP A 48 -3.49 5.91 -1.88
CA ASP A 48 -4.68 6.12 -1.05
C ASP A 48 -5.96 6.31 -1.91
N PRO A 49 -5.99 7.20 -2.94
CA PRO A 49 -7.16 7.33 -3.79
C PRO A 49 -7.49 6.05 -4.56
N LEU A 50 -6.47 5.32 -5.02
CA LEU A 50 -6.65 4.07 -5.73
C LEU A 50 -7.19 2.97 -4.81
N SER A 51 -6.65 2.85 -3.59
CA SER A 51 -7.11 1.91 -2.57
C SER A 51 -8.57 2.16 -2.21
N SER A 52 -8.99 3.42 -2.12
CA SER A 52 -10.40 3.75 -1.92
C SER A 52 -11.28 3.25 -3.08
N GLN A 53 -10.81 3.31 -4.32
CA GLN A 53 -11.57 2.80 -5.48
C GLN A 53 -11.62 1.27 -5.50
N LEU A 54 -10.53 0.61 -5.11
CA LEU A 54 -10.41 -0.85 -5.07
C LEU A 54 -11.28 -1.46 -3.96
N LEU A 55 -11.29 -0.85 -2.76
CA LEU A 55 -11.93 -1.40 -1.56
C LEU A 55 -13.38 -0.91 -1.36
N GLN A 56 -13.77 0.20 -1.99
CA GLN A 56 -15.13 0.76 -1.91
C GLN A 56 -15.68 1.07 -3.31
N PRO A 57 -15.78 0.04 -4.18
CA PRO A 57 -16.19 0.27 -5.55
C PRO A 57 -17.63 0.76 -5.63
N GLN A 58 -17.87 1.68 -6.57
CA GLN A 58 -19.21 2.23 -6.84
C GLN A 58 -20.05 1.33 -7.75
N VAL A 59 -19.44 0.28 -8.28
CA VAL A 59 -20.01 -0.66 -9.26
C VAL A 59 -19.64 -2.08 -8.84
N ASP A 60 -20.58 -3.00 -9.01
CA ASP A 60 -20.46 -4.41 -8.58
C ASP A 60 -20.40 -5.36 -9.78
N GLU A 61 -19.70 -4.93 -10.83
CA GLU A 61 -19.50 -5.69 -12.06
C GLU A 61 -18.01 -5.65 -12.46
N PRO A 62 -17.41 -6.77 -12.88
CA PRO A 62 -15.99 -6.89 -13.20
C PRO A 62 -15.44 -5.81 -14.16
N GLU A 63 -16.02 -5.68 -15.36
CA GLU A 63 -15.51 -4.72 -16.35
C GLU A 63 -15.73 -3.25 -15.93
N PRO A 64 -16.93 -2.84 -15.45
CA PRO A 64 -17.11 -1.51 -14.90
C PRO A 64 -16.18 -1.18 -13.73
N TYR A 65 -15.88 -2.14 -12.87
CA TYR A 65 -14.94 -1.98 -11.76
C TYR A 65 -13.56 -1.58 -12.25
N LEU A 66 -12.99 -2.33 -13.20
CA LEU A 66 -11.68 -2.03 -13.80
C LEU A 66 -11.71 -0.70 -14.58
N ALA A 67 -12.82 -0.40 -15.24
CA ALA A 67 -12.98 0.84 -16.01
C ALA A 67 -12.98 2.08 -15.12
N ALA A 68 -13.46 1.97 -13.88
CA ALA A 68 -13.54 3.05 -12.91
C ALA A 68 -12.21 3.36 -12.20
N LEU A 69 -11.24 2.44 -12.25
CA LEU A 69 -9.93 2.65 -11.63
C LEU A 69 -9.18 3.80 -12.32
N SER A 70 -8.63 4.69 -11.49
CA SER A 70 -7.78 5.79 -11.90
C SER A 70 -6.36 5.32 -12.16
N GLY A 71 -5.73 5.89 -13.19
CA GLY A 71 -4.37 5.56 -13.58
C GLY A 71 -4.23 5.48 -15.09
N MET A 72 -2.98 5.49 -15.55
CA MET A 72 -2.67 5.20 -16.94
C MET A 72 -2.80 3.70 -17.18
N ARG A 73 -3.26 3.31 -18.37
CA ARG A 73 -3.35 1.91 -18.78
C ARG A 73 -2.19 1.57 -19.69
N TRP A 74 -1.50 0.49 -19.38
CA TRP A 74 -0.42 -0.06 -20.20
C TRP A 74 -0.77 -1.48 -20.63
N ASP A 75 -0.50 -1.79 -21.90
CA ASP A 75 -0.81 -3.09 -22.50
C ASP A 75 0.24 -4.18 -22.19
N GLY A 76 1.31 -3.83 -21.47
CA GLY A 76 2.40 -4.75 -21.12
C GLY A 76 3.50 -4.84 -22.17
N GLU A 77 3.35 -4.17 -23.31
CA GLU A 77 4.33 -4.21 -24.39
C GLU A 77 5.46 -3.19 -24.16
N THR A 78 6.71 -3.62 -24.26
CA THR A 78 7.87 -2.71 -24.09
C THR A 78 7.84 -1.53 -25.06
N SER A 79 7.28 -1.73 -26.26
CA SER A 79 7.23 -0.70 -27.31
C SER A 79 6.28 0.46 -27.01
N THR A 80 5.32 0.27 -26.10
CA THR A 80 4.32 1.27 -25.72
C THR A 80 4.64 1.93 -24.38
N ALA A 81 5.53 1.34 -23.57
CA ALA A 81 5.89 1.84 -22.25
C ALA A 81 6.43 3.29 -22.29
N SER A 82 7.23 3.64 -23.31
CA SER A 82 7.78 5.00 -23.47
C SER A 82 6.73 6.08 -23.74
N GLY A 83 5.47 5.71 -23.99
CA GLY A 83 4.35 6.65 -24.12
C GLY A 83 3.71 7.03 -22.78
N LEU A 84 4.11 6.40 -21.67
CA LEU A 84 3.63 6.70 -20.32
C LEU A 84 4.42 7.88 -19.74
N ASP A 85 3.72 8.85 -19.16
CA ASP A 85 4.33 9.99 -18.49
C ASP A 85 4.38 9.75 -16.98
N LEU A 86 5.59 9.49 -16.47
CA LEU A 86 5.86 9.25 -15.04
C LEU A 86 6.78 10.32 -14.45
N ASP A 87 7.02 11.43 -15.15
CA ASP A 87 7.96 12.48 -14.74
C ASP A 87 7.54 13.14 -13.41
N ALA A 88 6.23 13.21 -13.15
CA ALA A 88 5.66 13.72 -11.91
C ALA A 88 5.27 12.62 -10.91
N GLY A 89 5.58 11.36 -11.21
CA GLY A 89 4.98 10.20 -10.56
C GLY A 89 3.60 9.86 -11.12
N GLY A 90 3.02 8.78 -10.63
CA GLY A 90 1.71 8.33 -11.09
C GLY A 90 1.45 6.85 -10.86
N VAL A 91 0.27 6.44 -11.34
CA VAL A 91 -0.24 5.06 -11.28
C VAL A 91 -0.31 4.51 -12.70
N VAL A 92 0.25 3.31 -12.91
CA VAL A 92 0.07 2.52 -14.12
C VAL A 92 -0.64 1.22 -13.77
N LEU A 93 -1.73 0.95 -14.48
CA LEU A 93 -2.48 -0.29 -14.43
C LEU A 93 -2.07 -1.16 -15.63
N TYR A 94 -1.67 -2.39 -15.36
CA TYR A 94 -1.19 -3.36 -16.36
C TYR A 94 -1.62 -4.78 -15.98
N ASP A 95 -1.38 -5.74 -16.89
CA ASP A 95 -1.80 -7.13 -16.70
C ASP A 95 -3.28 -7.23 -16.32
N ILE A 96 -4.11 -6.45 -17.03
CA ILE A 96 -5.54 -6.32 -16.73
C ILE A 96 -6.27 -7.51 -17.34
N SER A 97 -6.95 -8.28 -16.51
CA SER A 97 -7.82 -9.35 -16.95
C SER A 97 -9.16 -9.32 -16.22
N SER A 98 -10.20 -9.81 -16.91
CA SER A 98 -11.56 -9.82 -16.40
C SER A 98 -12.25 -11.11 -16.82
N THR A 99 -12.99 -11.70 -15.89
CA THR A 99 -13.93 -12.79 -16.11
C THR A 99 -15.32 -12.33 -15.67
N PRO A 100 -16.38 -13.12 -15.91
CA PRO A 100 -17.72 -12.77 -15.41
C PRO A 100 -17.83 -12.66 -13.88
N PHE A 101 -16.85 -13.14 -13.11
CA PHE A 101 -16.91 -13.20 -11.65
C PHE A 101 -15.65 -12.68 -10.95
N SER A 102 -14.63 -12.29 -11.69
CA SER A 102 -13.37 -11.84 -11.09
C SER A 102 -12.64 -10.88 -12.00
N THR A 103 -11.79 -10.06 -11.40
CA THR A 103 -10.83 -9.22 -12.10
C THR A 103 -9.46 -9.35 -11.48
N GLU A 104 -8.44 -9.19 -12.32
CA GLU A 104 -7.06 -9.06 -11.89
C GLU A 104 -6.50 -7.79 -12.54
N VAL A 105 -5.74 -7.03 -11.75
CA VAL A 105 -4.99 -5.88 -12.23
C VAL A 105 -3.70 -5.77 -11.45
N SER A 106 -2.59 -5.58 -12.15
CA SER A 106 -1.32 -5.21 -11.55
C SER A 106 -1.17 -3.69 -11.58
N VAL A 107 -0.64 -3.15 -10.49
CA VAL A 107 -0.48 -1.72 -10.24
C VAL A 107 1.01 -1.43 -10.11
N PHE A 108 1.46 -0.38 -10.76
CA PHE A 108 2.78 0.22 -10.56
C PHE A 108 2.57 1.67 -10.10
N ILE A 109 3.24 2.07 -9.03
CA ILE A 109 3.17 3.44 -8.50
C ILE A 109 4.58 4.01 -8.47
N ALA A 110 4.72 5.20 -9.04
CA ALA A 110 5.94 6.01 -8.97
C ALA A 110 5.65 7.27 -8.14
N SER A 111 6.52 7.61 -7.18
CA SER A 111 6.32 8.78 -6.31
C SER A 111 6.51 10.10 -7.04
N GLY A 112 7.18 10.07 -8.19
CA GLY A 112 7.80 11.24 -8.80
C GLY A 112 9.00 11.73 -7.99
N PRO A 113 9.63 12.83 -8.42
CA PRO A 113 10.77 13.42 -7.74
C PRO A 113 10.42 13.79 -6.30
N ARG A 114 11.36 13.55 -5.38
CA ARG A 114 11.21 13.94 -3.97
C ARG A 114 10.89 15.43 -3.84
N SER A 115 9.94 15.76 -2.97
CA SER A 115 9.59 17.14 -2.64
C SER A 115 9.53 17.35 -1.12
N PRO A 116 10.37 18.22 -0.54
CA PRO A 116 11.30 19.13 -1.21
C PRO A 116 12.51 18.42 -1.84
N VAL A 117 13.09 19.05 -2.87
CA VAL A 117 14.38 18.64 -3.44
C VAL A 117 15.46 18.86 -2.40
N VAL A 118 16.26 17.83 -2.14
CA VAL A 118 17.38 17.86 -1.21
C VAL A 118 18.62 17.39 -1.95
N ASP A 119 19.61 18.28 -2.10
CA ASP A 119 20.85 17.97 -2.80
C ASP A 119 21.60 16.82 -2.10
N GLY A 120 22.01 15.83 -2.90
CA GLY A 120 22.74 14.65 -2.42
C GLY A 120 21.90 13.63 -1.66
N ALA A 121 20.58 13.83 -1.56
CA ALA A 121 19.68 12.80 -1.03
C ALA A 121 19.37 11.77 -2.11
N SER A 122 19.63 10.51 -1.82
CA SER A 122 19.30 9.36 -2.66
C SER A 122 18.49 8.37 -1.80
N PRO A 123 17.43 7.77 -2.35
CA PRO A 123 16.97 7.88 -3.73
C PRO A 123 16.25 9.22 -4.04
N THR A 124 16.26 9.64 -5.30
CA THR A 124 15.51 10.83 -5.76
C THR A 124 14.02 10.55 -5.94
N GLN A 125 13.65 9.28 -6.11
CA GLN A 125 12.28 8.80 -6.34
C GLN A 125 12.12 7.40 -5.76
N ALA A 126 10.90 7.04 -5.36
CA ALA A 126 10.53 5.68 -5.00
C ALA A 126 9.51 5.11 -5.99
N TYR A 127 9.43 3.79 -6.07
CA TYR A 127 8.38 3.09 -6.80
C TYR A 127 7.98 1.80 -6.10
N THR A 128 6.76 1.35 -6.35
CA THR A 128 6.26 0.06 -5.85
C THR A 128 5.34 -0.59 -6.87
N CYS A 129 5.07 -1.88 -6.71
CA CYS A 129 4.09 -2.59 -7.50
C CYS A 129 3.45 -3.72 -6.70
N TYR A 130 2.18 -3.98 -7.03
CA TYR A 130 1.40 -5.03 -6.42
C TYR A 130 0.31 -5.49 -7.39
N ARG A 131 -0.20 -6.69 -7.15
CA ARG A 131 -1.36 -7.24 -7.83
C ARG A 131 -2.60 -7.11 -6.95
N VAL A 132 -3.72 -6.83 -7.58
CA VAL A 132 -5.05 -6.84 -6.98
C VAL A 132 -5.91 -7.87 -7.68
N GLU A 133 -6.57 -8.70 -6.89
CA GLU A 133 -7.57 -9.64 -7.34
C GLU A 133 -8.90 -9.25 -6.68
N ALA A 134 -9.95 -9.09 -7.47
CA ALA A 134 -11.29 -8.82 -6.95
C ALA A 134 -12.27 -9.90 -7.40
N GLU A 135 -13.01 -10.48 -6.46
CA GLU A 135 -14.03 -11.49 -6.71
C GLU A 135 -15.43 -10.92 -6.49
N PHE A 136 -16.27 -11.05 -7.51
CA PHE A 136 -17.64 -10.57 -7.56
C PHE A 136 -18.58 -11.74 -7.27
N THR A 137 -19.01 -11.84 -6.01
CA THR A 137 -20.00 -12.83 -5.59
C THR A 137 -21.38 -12.19 -5.52
N ARG A 138 -22.40 -12.90 -5.02
CA ARG A 138 -23.76 -12.30 -4.87
C ARG A 138 -23.86 -11.33 -3.69
N ASP A 139 -22.78 -11.14 -2.94
CA ASP A 139 -22.69 -10.12 -1.89
C ASP A 139 -22.47 -8.74 -2.51
N PRO A 140 -22.96 -7.66 -1.87
CA PRO A 140 -23.06 -6.33 -2.48
C PRO A 140 -21.73 -5.60 -2.70
N MET A 141 -20.59 -6.22 -2.39
CA MET A 141 -19.27 -5.62 -2.57
C MET A 141 -18.25 -6.73 -2.86
N PRO A 142 -17.35 -6.56 -3.86
CA PRO A 142 -16.39 -7.58 -4.21
C PRO A 142 -15.38 -7.82 -3.08
N SER A 143 -14.96 -9.07 -2.94
CA SER A 143 -13.84 -9.41 -2.08
C SER A 143 -12.55 -9.03 -2.79
N THR A 144 -11.74 -8.16 -2.21
CA THR A 144 -10.50 -7.67 -2.83
C THR A 144 -9.29 -8.13 -2.04
N GLY A 145 -8.37 -8.82 -2.72
CA GLY A 145 -7.06 -9.23 -2.20
C GLY A 145 -5.94 -8.42 -2.84
N ARG A 146 -4.86 -8.18 -2.08
CA ARG A 146 -3.63 -7.53 -2.57
C ARG A 146 -2.44 -8.45 -2.34
N THR A 147 -1.63 -8.62 -3.37
CA THR A 147 -0.36 -9.35 -3.33
C THR A 147 0.75 -8.40 -3.72
N LEU A 148 1.66 -8.13 -2.79
CA LEU A 148 2.87 -7.34 -3.07
C LEU A 148 3.77 -8.14 -4.00
N LEU A 149 4.35 -7.47 -5.00
CA LEU A 149 5.28 -8.11 -5.93
C LEU A 149 6.71 -7.84 -5.46
N ASP A 150 7.61 -8.79 -5.65
CA ASP A 150 9.02 -8.64 -5.29
C ASP A 150 9.79 -7.78 -6.31
N ASP A 151 9.29 -7.70 -7.54
CA ASP A 151 9.89 -6.97 -8.65
C ASP A 151 8.81 -6.32 -9.51
N CYS A 152 9.13 -5.14 -10.06
CA CYS A 152 8.26 -4.43 -10.99
C CYS A 152 8.70 -4.63 -12.45
N PRO A 153 7.77 -4.47 -13.42
CA PRO A 153 8.11 -4.63 -14.83
C PRO A 153 9.26 -3.71 -15.26
N GLU A 154 10.34 -4.30 -15.80
CA GLU A 154 11.52 -3.55 -16.26
C GLU A 154 11.18 -2.38 -17.21
N PRO A 155 10.24 -2.51 -18.17
CA PRO A 155 9.89 -1.39 -19.04
C PRO A 155 9.34 -0.16 -18.32
N LEU A 156 8.71 -0.33 -17.15
CA LEU A 156 8.20 0.77 -16.33
C LEU A 156 9.30 1.33 -15.42
N VAL A 157 10.14 0.45 -14.85
CA VAL A 157 11.29 0.86 -14.03
C VAL A 157 12.29 1.67 -14.86
N ALA A 158 12.49 1.29 -16.13
CA ALA A 158 13.38 1.99 -17.05
C ALA A 158 12.92 3.41 -17.43
N LEU A 159 11.67 3.80 -17.11
CA LEU A 159 11.19 5.18 -17.27
C LEU A 159 11.59 6.08 -16.09
N LEU A 160 12.07 5.49 -15.00
CA LEU A 160 12.42 6.23 -13.79
C LEU A 160 13.90 6.63 -13.77
N PRO A 161 14.29 7.62 -12.94
CA PRO A 161 15.69 7.90 -12.67
C PRO A 161 16.45 6.65 -12.20
N GLU A 162 17.71 6.50 -12.62
CA GLU A 162 18.55 5.34 -12.29
C GLU A 162 18.75 5.12 -10.77
N ASP A 163 18.62 6.17 -9.97
CA ASP A 163 18.75 6.11 -8.52
C ASP A 163 17.39 5.93 -7.80
N SER A 164 16.32 5.60 -8.53
CA SER A 164 15.02 5.29 -7.93
C SER A 164 15.09 4.01 -7.11
N ALA A 165 14.44 3.99 -5.95
CA ALA A 165 14.41 2.83 -5.09
C ALA A 165 13.07 2.11 -5.11
N PHE A 166 13.14 0.78 -5.04
CA PHE A 166 11.96 -0.06 -4.86
C PHE A 166 11.48 -0.04 -3.40
N ALA A 167 10.21 0.26 -3.21
CA ALA A 167 9.47 0.17 -1.96
C ALA A 167 8.74 -1.18 -1.90
N SER A 168 9.44 -2.22 -1.44
CA SER A 168 8.83 -3.53 -1.18
C SER A 168 7.94 -3.45 0.06
N GLY A 169 6.63 -3.66 -0.12
CA GLY A 169 5.71 -4.33 0.81
C GLY A 169 5.48 -3.82 2.24
N ASP A 170 6.51 -3.57 3.03
CA ASP A 170 6.40 -3.23 4.46
C ASP A 170 6.38 -1.72 4.74
N VAL A 171 6.39 -0.89 3.68
CA VAL A 171 6.29 0.58 3.81
C VAL A 171 4.86 1.04 4.05
N PHE A 172 3.89 0.19 3.74
CA PHE A 172 2.48 0.55 3.58
C PHE A 172 1.58 -0.12 4.62
N ASP A 173 2.10 -1.11 5.36
CA ASP A 173 1.41 -1.80 6.44
C ASP A 173 1.82 -1.16 7.79
N GLY A 174 1.30 0.04 8.04
CA GLY A 174 1.51 0.77 9.30
C GLY A 174 1.03 0.04 10.55
#